data_AF-A0A6J6B173-F1
#
_entry.id   AF-A0A6J6B173-F1
#
_cell.length_a   1.000
_cell.length_b   1.000
_cell.length_c   1.000
_cell.angle_alpha   90.00
_cell.angle_beta   90.00
_cell.angle_gamma   90.00
#
_symmetry.space_group_name_H-M   'P 1'
#
loop_
_entity.id
_entity.type
_entity.pdbx_description
1 polymer ?
#
loop_
_entity_poly.entity_id
_entity_poly.type
_entity_poly.pdbx_seq_one_letter_code
_entity_poly.pdbx_strand_id
1 'polypeptide(L)'
;MVAMPVASTASLTSLAKAKPTLTPSPSPVWPPKGFTPSKVGNTFIKIPTAKELVGLASNDKALTAALARKVDGVRVCEKFSCGAVQVTSLDSCKWWVVTANVKGATSPEDSTIKLFGTVRTTIGKTAAKKYTTILIVSGEPIELRHTVSNIRAVCHTEVPVEKVPGTTYTVAP
;
A
#
# COMPACT_ATOMS: atom_id res chain seq x y z
N MET A 1 -69.24 -57.49 21.03
CA MET A 1 -68.04 -57.61 20.19
C MET A 1 -68.28 -56.85 18.90
N VAL A 2 -67.75 -55.64 18.73
CA VAL A 2 -67.25 -55.13 17.44
C VAL A 2 -66.19 -54.08 17.78
N ALA A 3 -64.93 -54.38 17.44
CA ALA A 3 -63.77 -53.56 17.72
C ALA A 3 -63.77 -52.30 16.83
N MET A 4 -63.36 -51.17 17.40
CA MET A 4 -63.15 -49.91 16.68
C MET A 4 -61.95 -50.00 15.72
N PRO A 5 -61.98 -49.30 14.57
CA PRO A 5 -60.88 -49.29 13.62
C PRO A 5 -59.74 -48.38 14.10
N VAL A 6 -58.52 -48.91 14.13
CA VAL A 6 -57.30 -48.14 14.37
C VAL A 6 -56.88 -47.50 13.04
N ALA A 7 -57.04 -46.20 12.90
CA ALA A 7 -56.54 -45.45 11.75
C ALA A 7 -55.02 -45.30 11.88
N SER A 8 -54.28 -46.00 11.01
CA SER A 8 -52.84 -45.88 10.88
C SER A 8 -52.50 -44.58 10.13
N THR A 9 -52.02 -43.56 10.83
CA THR A 9 -51.52 -42.33 10.22
C THR A 9 -50.18 -42.61 9.56
N ALA A 10 -50.17 -42.68 8.23
CA ALA A 10 -48.95 -42.65 7.44
C ALA A 10 -48.26 -41.29 7.62
N SER A 11 -47.10 -41.29 8.27
CA SER A 11 -46.21 -40.13 8.32
C SER A 11 -45.77 -39.78 6.90
N LEU A 12 -46.25 -38.64 6.38
CA LEU A 12 -45.68 -38.01 5.21
C LEU A 12 -44.27 -37.51 5.58
N THR A 13 -43.26 -38.30 5.23
CA THR A 13 -41.86 -37.89 5.30
C THR A 13 -41.65 -36.77 4.27
N SER A 14 -41.84 -35.52 4.71
CA SER A 14 -41.41 -34.35 3.96
C SER A 14 -39.88 -34.42 3.81
N LEU A 15 -39.41 -34.83 2.63
CA LEU A 15 -38.04 -34.61 2.18
C LEU A 15 -37.79 -33.10 2.09
N ALA A 16 -37.38 -32.52 3.22
CA ALA A 16 -36.88 -31.16 3.26
C ALA A 16 -35.62 -31.09 2.39
N LYS A 17 -35.73 -30.41 1.25
CA LYS A 17 -34.57 -30.07 0.40
C LYS A 17 -33.56 -29.32 1.26
N ALA A 18 -32.42 -29.93 1.52
CA ALA A 18 -31.31 -29.30 2.22
C ALA A 18 -30.94 -28.00 1.50
N LYS A 19 -31.09 -26.87 2.21
CA LYS A 19 -30.68 -25.55 1.73
C LYS A 19 -29.15 -25.63 1.54
N PRO A 20 -28.60 -25.31 0.35
CA PRO A 20 -27.16 -25.36 0.14
C PRO A 20 -26.50 -24.44 1.17
N THR A 21 -25.73 -25.03 2.08
CA THR A 21 -24.95 -24.30 3.07
C THR A 21 -23.91 -23.53 2.29
N LEU A 22 -24.12 -22.23 2.11
CA LEU A 22 -23.11 -21.34 1.57
C LEU A 22 -21.94 -21.38 2.55
N THR A 23 -20.87 -22.08 2.20
CA THR A 23 -19.63 -22.04 2.95
C THR A 23 -19.22 -20.58 3.05
N PRO A 24 -19.01 -20.03 4.26
CA PRO A 24 -18.58 -18.64 4.39
C PRO A 24 -17.30 -18.47 3.58
N SER A 25 -17.23 -17.36 2.82
CA SER A 25 -16.03 -17.04 2.05
C SER A 25 -14.82 -17.09 2.97
N PRO A 26 -13.72 -17.77 2.57
CA PRO A 26 -12.55 -17.91 3.43
C PRO A 26 -12.07 -16.54 3.87
N SER A 27 -11.64 -16.42 5.12
CA SER A 27 -11.07 -15.19 5.65
C SER A 27 -9.97 -14.67 4.72
N PRO A 28 -9.94 -13.37 4.39
CA PRO A 28 -8.93 -12.83 3.49
C PRO A 28 -7.52 -13.15 3.99
N VAL A 29 -6.70 -13.75 3.12
CA VAL A 29 -5.28 -14.00 3.42
C VAL A 29 -4.58 -12.66 3.58
N TRP A 30 -3.88 -12.50 4.71
CA TRP A 30 -3.19 -11.27 5.07
C TRP A 30 -1.72 -11.57 5.42
N PRO A 31 -0.75 -10.75 4.97
CA PRO A 31 -0.91 -9.53 4.15
C PRO A 31 -1.36 -9.84 2.71
N PRO A 32 -1.89 -8.83 1.97
CA PRO A 32 -2.22 -9.01 0.57
C PRO A 32 -1.02 -9.49 -0.24
N LYS A 33 -1.27 -10.29 -1.27
CA LYS A 33 -0.21 -10.87 -2.11
C LYS A 33 0.75 -9.79 -2.64
N GLY A 34 2.05 -10.02 -2.49
CA GLY A 34 3.11 -9.12 -2.96
C GLY A 34 3.53 -8.06 -1.95
N PHE A 35 2.87 -7.97 -0.79
CA PHE A 35 3.40 -7.23 0.34
C PHE A 35 4.42 -8.06 1.10
N THR A 36 5.55 -7.44 1.43
CA THR A 36 6.59 -8.00 2.27
C THR A 36 6.63 -7.27 3.61
N PRO A 37 7.05 -7.92 4.70
CA PRO A 37 7.28 -7.24 5.96
C PRO A 37 8.27 -6.09 5.77
N SER A 38 7.93 -4.91 6.25
CA SER A 38 8.89 -3.83 6.43
C SER A 38 9.95 -4.29 7.43
N LYS A 39 11.18 -3.78 7.33
CA LYS A 39 12.26 -4.11 8.28
C LYS A 39 11.96 -3.66 9.73
N VAL A 40 10.83 -2.97 9.97
CA VAL A 40 10.47 -2.35 11.24
C VAL A 40 8.99 -2.63 11.57
N GLY A 41 8.76 -3.35 12.67
CA GLY A 41 7.44 -3.53 13.30
C GLY A 41 6.39 -4.31 12.48
N ASN A 42 5.11 -4.10 12.80
CA ASN A 42 3.95 -4.77 12.19
C ASN A 42 3.49 -4.08 10.88
N THR A 43 4.44 -3.68 10.04
CA THR A 43 4.17 -2.95 8.81
C THR A 43 4.61 -3.76 7.60
N PHE A 44 3.90 -3.57 6.49
CA PHE A 44 4.12 -4.31 5.26
C PHE A 44 4.14 -3.34 4.10
N ILE A 45 5.04 -3.60 3.16
CA ILE A 45 5.25 -2.74 2.01
C ILE A 45 5.18 -3.52 0.72
N LYS A 46 4.71 -2.87 -0.34
CA LYS A 46 4.82 -3.36 -1.71
C LYS A 46 5.28 -2.21 -2.60
N ILE A 47 6.32 -2.45 -3.39
CA ILE A 47 6.75 -1.46 -4.40
C ILE A 47 5.91 -1.74 -5.65
N PRO A 48 5.00 -0.83 -6.06
CA PRO A 48 4.22 -1.03 -7.26
C PRO A 48 5.10 -0.89 -8.50
N THR A 49 4.79 -1.68 -9.53
CA THR A 49 5.31 -1.44 -10.88
C THR A 49 4.71 -0.16 -11.46
N ALA A 50 5.31 0.39 -12.52
CA ALA A 50 4.77 1.57 -13.21
C ALA A 50 3.31 1.35 -13.68
N LYS A 51 3.00 0.16 -14.21
CA LYS A 51 1.64 -0.20 -14.65
C LYS A 51 0.65 -0.26 -13.48
N GLU A 52 1.06 -0.83 -12.35
CA GLU A 52 0.23 -0.83 -11.14
C GLU A 52 0.03 0.58 -10.60
N LEU A 53 1.07 1.42 -10.61
CA LEU A 53 1.01 2.79 -10.13
C LEU A 53 0.00 3.64 -10.90
N VAL A 54 -0.05 3.49 -12.23
CA VAL A 54 -1.08 4.14 -13.06
C VAL A 54 -2.48 3.68 -12.65
N GLY A 55 -2.68 2.38 -12.47
CA GLY A 55 -3.97 1.83 -12.02
C GLY A 55 -4.38 2.33 -10.63
N LEU A 56 -3.43 2.45 -9.70
CA LEU A 56 -3.68 2.97 -8.36
C LEU A 56 -4.04 4.46 -8.41
N ALA A 57 -3.31 5.25 -9.20
CA ALA A 57 -3.57 6.67 -9.36
C ALA A 57 -4.99 6.91 -9.88
N SER A 58 -5.42 6.17 -10.89
CA SER A 58 -6.79 6.28 -11.45
C SER A 58 -7.91 6.09 -10.42
N ASN A 59 -7.64 5.38 -9.31
CA ASN A 59 -8.62 5.10 -8.26
C ASN A 59 -8.41 5.95 -7.00
N ASP A 60 -7.33 6.75 -6.93
CA ASP A 60 -6.93 7.51 -5.76
C ASP A 60 -6.66 8.98 -6.12
N LYS A 61 -7.59 9.85 -5.68
CA LYS A 61 -7.51 11.31 -5.91
C LYS A 61 -6.29 11.94 -5.25
N ALA A 62 -5.86 11.45 -4.09
CA ALA A 62 -4.71 12.00 -3.37
C ALA A 62 -3.41 11.61 -4.08
N LEU A 63 -3.29 10.37 -4.53
CA LEU A 63 -2.15 9.93 -5.34
C LEU A 63 -2.11 10.66 -6.70
N THR A 64 -3.27 10.81 -7.34
CA THR A 64 -3.38 11.60 -8.59
C THR A 64 -2.92 13.03 -8.39
N ALA A 65 -3.38 13.69 -7.32
CA ALA A 65 -2.96 15.05 -7.00
C ALA A 65 -1.46 15.13 -6.72
N ALA A 66 -0.90 14.14 -6.00
CA ALA A 66 0.54 14.07 -5.71
C ALA A 66 1.39 13.93 -7.00
N LEU A 67 0.98 13.07 -7.93
CA LEU A 67 1.62 12.89 -9.23
C LEU A 67 1.47 14.11 -10.14
N ALA A 68 0.35 14.83 -10.03
CA ALA A 68 0.07 16.03 -10.81
C ALA A 68 0.73 17.31 -10.25
N ARG A 69 1.38 17.25 -9.07
CA ARG A 69 2.11 18.38 -8.51
C ARG A 69 3.14 18.88 -9.52
N LYS A 70 3.24 20.20 -9.67
CA LYS A 70 4.19 20.84 -10.57
C LYS A 70 5.27 21.60 -9.81
N VAL A 71 6.47 21.60 -10.34
CA VAL A 71 7.59 22.44 -9.94
C VAL A 71 8.09 23.14 -11.19
N ASP A 72 8.01 24.47 -11.21
CA ASP A 72 8.34 25.30 -12.38
C ASP A 72 7.57 24.91 -13.65
N GLY A 73 6.27 24.60 -13.49
CA GLY A 73 5.37 24.25 -14.60
C GLY A 73 5.46 22.79 -15.09
N VAL A 74 6.50 22.05 -14.71
CA VAL A 74 6.72 20.63 -15.07
C VAL A 74 6.21 19.72 -13.96
N ARG A 75 5.65 18.53 -14.28
CA ARG A 75 5.20 17.61 -13.23
C ARG A 75 6.39 17.14 -12.40
N VAL A 76 6.17 16.95 -11.11
CA VAL A 76 7.26 16.74 -10.16
C VAL A 76 8.10 15.49 -10.49
N CYS A 77 7.46 14.43 -10.98
CA CYS A 77 8.13 13.20 -11.39
C CYS A 77 8.57 13.16 -12.87
N GLU A 78 8.33 14.24 -13.61
CA GLU A 78 8.96 14.50 -14.92
C GLU A 78 10.22 15.36 -14.74
N LYS A 79 10.33 16.10 -13.63
CA LYS A 79 11.50 16.91 -13.28
C LYS A 79 12.49 16.15 -12.40
N PHE A 80 11.98 15.46 -11.37
CA PHE A 80 12.78 14.78 -10.36
C PHE A 80 12.58 13.27 -10.38
N SER A 81 13.58 12.55 -9.89
CA SER A 81 13.52 11.10 -9.69
C SER A 81 12.51 10.77 -8.59
N CYS A 82 11.48 10.00 -8.94
CA CYS A 82 10.41 9.58 -8.05
C CYS A 82 10.41 8.06 -7.85
N GLY A 83 9.84 7.64 -6.73
CA GLY A 83 9.46 6.26 -6.45
C GLY A 83 8.06 6.21 -5.85
N ALA A 84 7.53 5.02 -5.67
CA ALA A 84 6.27 4.83 -4.94
C ALA A 84 6.36 3.59 -4.06
N VAL A 85 5.58 3.58 -2.99
CA VAL A 85 5.43 2.41 -2.12
C VAL A 85 4.01 2.34 -1.60
N GLN A 86 3.42 1.15 -1.65
CA GLN A 86 2.21 0.85 -0.91
C GLN A 86 2.59 0.42 0.50
N VAL A 87 1.93 0.99 1.50
CA VAL A 87 2.14 0.65 2.90
C VAL A 87 0.82 0.18 3.52
N THR A 88 0.89 -0.81 4.41
CA THR A 88 -0.24 -1.29 5.22
C THR A 88 0.26 -1.79 6.57
N SER A 89 -0.60 -1.79 7.58
CA SER A 89 -0.33 -2.38 8.89
C SER A 89 -1.48 -3.28 9.34
N LEU A 90 -1.20 -4.18 10.29
CA LEU A 90 -2.22 -4.93 11.01
C LEU A 90 -3.16 -3.98 11.76
N ASP A 91 -2.60 -2.92 12.34
CA ASP A 91 -3.28 -1.96 13.19
C ASP A 91 -3.52 -0.63 12.45
N SER A 92 -4.33 0.25 13.03
CA SER A 92 -4.48 1.60 12.49
C SER A 92 -3.23 2.43 12.75
N CYS A 93 -2.78 3.17 11.74
CA CYS A 93 -1.67 4.10 11.86
C CYS A 93 -2.23 5.51 11.99
N LYS A 94 -1.73 6.31 12.95
CA LYS A 94 -2.06 7.74 13.02
C LYS A 94 -1.32 8.52 11.94
N TRP A 95 -0.11 8.09 11.61
CA TRP A 95 0.69 8.64 10.51
C TRP A 95 1.79 7.67 10.12
N TRP A 96 2.38 7.90 8.95
CA TRP A 96 3.49 7.09 8.42
C TRP A 96 4.74 7.93 8.26
N VAL A 97 5.88 7.28 8.47
CA VAL A 97 7.20 7.76 8.04
C VAL A 97 7.76 6.78 7.03
N VAL A 98 7.96 7.23 5.81
CA VAL A 98 8.63 6.48 4.74
C VAL A 98 10.00 7.08 4.51
N THR A 99 11.04 6.25 4.57
CA THR A 99 12.40 6.65 4.22
C THR A 99 12.89 5.85 3.03
N ALA A 100 13.71 6.46 2.18
CA ALA A 100 14.31 5.81 1.03
C ALA A 100 15.65 6.44 0.67
N ASN A 101 16.46 5.68 -0.06
CA ASN A 101 17.72 6.13 -0.63
C ASN A 101 17.54 6.45 -2.10
N VAL A 102 18.21 7.48 -2.59
CA VAL A 102 18.26 7.83 -4.02
C VAL A 102 19.65 7.49 -4.52
N LYS A 103 19.73 6.53 -5.44
CA LYS A 103 21.00 6.02 -5.98
C LYS A 103 20.98 6.02 -7.49
N GLY A 104 22.12 6.18 -8.14
CA GLY A 104 22.22 6.13 -9.59
C GLY A 104 23.66 6.16 -10.06
N ALA A 105 23.85 6.13 -11.37
CA ALA A 105 25.16 6.29 -11.99
C ALA A 105 25.75 7.67 -11.66
N THR A 106 27.07 7.77 -11.50
CA THR A 106 27.76 9.04 -11.26
C THR A 106 27.54 10.03 -12.39
N SER A 107 27.57 9.54 -13.64
CA SER A 107 27.38 10.31 -14.87
C SER A 107 26.94 9.37 -16.01
N PRO A 108 26.57 9.89 -17.19
CA PRO A 108 26.32 9.06 -18.36
C PRO A 108 27.51 8.20 -18.78
N GLU A 109 28.74 8.64 -18.52
CA GLU A 109 29.99 7.97 -18.88
C GLU A 109 30.55 7.07 -17.77
N ASP A 110 30.13 7.29 -16.51
CA ASP A 110 30.51 6.49 -15.34
C ASP A 110 29.31 5.82 -14.69
N SER A 111 29.16 4.52 -14.97
CA SER A 111 28.08 3.68 -14.43
C SER A 111 28.22 3.32 -12.95
N THR A 112 29.23 3.83 -12.24
CA THR A 112 29.40 3.57 -10.80
C THR A 112 28.19 4.05 -10.03
N ILE A 113 27.56 3.16 -9.26
CA ILE A 113 26.34 3.49 -8.51
C ILE A 113 26.72 4.18 -7.20
N LYS A 114 26.38 5.46 -7.07
CA LYS A 114 26.55 6.23 -5.82
C LYS A 114 25.22 6.56 -5.15
N LEU A 115 25.29 6.90 -3.87
CA LEU A 115 24.17 7.44 -3.10
C LEU A 115 24.17 8.96 -3.30
N PHE A 116 23.09 9.50 -3.84
CA PHE A 116 22.92 10.94 -4.03
C PHE A 116 22.23 11.59 -2.83
N GLY A 117 21.38 10.84 -2.13
CA GLY A 117 20.76 11.34 -0.91
C GLY A 117 19.69 10.41 -0.37
N THR A 118 18.90 10.94 0.55
CA THR A 118 17.81 10.23 1.20
C THR A 118 16.55 11.07 1.17
N VAL A 119 15.41 10.39 1.02
CA VAL A 119 14.08 11.02 1.08
C VAL A 119 13.39 10.53 2.35
N ARG A 120 12.75 11.46 3.06
CA ARG A 120 11.80 11.17 4.13
C ARG A 120 10.45 11.77 3.77
N THR A 121 9.44 10.93 3.63
CA THR A 121 8.06 11.33 3.32
C THR A 121 7.13 10.89 4.45
N THR A 122 6.27 11.79 4.90
CA THR A 122 5.25 11.54 5.93
C THR A 122 3.87 11.71 5.35
N ILE A 123 2.95 10.82 5.75
CA ILE A 123 1.55 10.90 5.36
C ILE A 123 0.64 10.66 6.56
N GLY A 124 -0.63 11.07 6.42
CA GLY A 124 -1.63 10.95 7.47
C GLY A 124 -2.08 9.51 7.76
N LYS A 125 -3.13 9.43 8.58
CA LYS A 125 -3.65 8.18 9.12
C LYS A 125 -4.10 7.17 8.06
N THR A 126 -3.98 5.89 8.40
CA THR A 126 -4.60 4.77 7.68
C THR A 126 -5.31 3.85 8.65
N ALA A 127 -6.44 3.29 8.23
CA ALA A 127 -7.13 2.28 9.03
C ALA A 127 -6.36 0.93 9.02
N ALA A 128 -6.67 0.08 10.00
CA ALA A 128 -6.15 -1.28 10.10
C ALA A 128 -6.42 -2.08 8.82
N LYS A 129 -5.40 -2.82 8.35
CA LYS A 129 -5.46 -3.66 7.14
C LYS A 129 -5.91 -2.92 5.87
N LYS A 130 -5.76 -1.60 5.83
CA LYS A 130 -5.92 -0.77 4.63
C LYS A 130 -4.55 -0.34 4.12
N TYR A 131 -4.32 -0.57 2.84
CA TYR A 131 -3.13 -0.05 2.19
C TYR A 131 -3.38 1.35 1.63
N THR A 132 -2.31 2.14 1.56
CA THR A 132 -2.29 3.41 0.85
C THR A 132 -1.01 3.50 0.04
N THR A 133 -1.04 4.22 -1.07
CA THR A 133 0.15 4.42 -1.92
C THR A 133 0.78 5.76 -1.59
N ILE A 134 2.09 5.77 -1.35
CA ILE A 134 2.88 6.94 -1.02
C ILE A 134 3.83 7.21 -2.16
N LEU A 135 3.77 8.42 -2.72
CA LEU A 135 4.73 8.93 -3.69
C LEU A 135 5.95 9.46 -2.96
N ILE A 136 7.14 8.98 -3.35
CA ILE A 136 8.43 9.40 -2.82
C ILE A 136 9.07 10.29 -3.88
N VAL A 137 9.24 11.57 -3.57
CA VAL A 137 9.82 12.55 -4.49
C VAL A 137 11.20 12.94 -3.97
N SER A 138 12.23 12.79 -4.79
CA SER A 138 13.58 13.29 -4.47
C SER A 138 13.80 14.72 -4.98
N GLY A 139 14.94 15.31 -4.62
CA GLY A 139 15.44 16.54 -5.26
C GLY A 139 16.38 16.27 -6.43
N GLU A 140 16.61 15.01 -6.80
CA GLU A 140 17.54 14.65 -7.86
C GLU A 140 16.87 14.71 -9.24
N PRO A 141 17.52 15.30 -10.26
CA PRO A 141 17.00 15.30 -11.63
C PRO A 141 16.71 13.89 -12.16
N ILE A 142 15.68 13.75 -12.99
CA ILE A 142 15.33 12.44 -13.59
C ILE A 142 16.28 12.02 -14.73
N GLU A 143 17.01 12.96 -15.31
CA GLU A 143 17.88 12.79 -16.49
C GLU A 143 18.93 11.70 -16.30
N LEU A 144 19.47 11.58 -15.08
CA LEU A 144 20.48 10.60 -14.69
C LEU A 144 19.88 9.24 -14.27
N ARG A 145 18.57 9.06 -14.45
CA ARG A 145 17.82 7.82 -14.14
C ARG A 145 18.07 7.29 -12.72
N HIS A 146 18.16 8.20 -11.75
CA HIS A 146 18.31 7.79 -10.36
C HIS A 146 17.11 6.96 -9.90
N THR A 147 17.40 5.97 -9.07
CA THR A 147 16.44 5.00 -8.56
C THR A 147 16.23 5.20 -7.07
N VAL A 148 14.96 5.19 -6.66
CA VAL A 148 14.56 5.15 -5.26
C VAL A 148 14.64 3.70 -4.76
N SER A 149 15.43 3.47 -3.71
CA SER A 149 15.77 2.14 -3.19
C SER A 149 15.78 2.12 -1.66
N ASN A 150 15.93 0.92 -1.09
CA ASN A 150 16.02 0.72 0.36
C ASN A 150 14.87 1.37 1.14
N ILE A 151 13.66 1.27 0.59
CA ILE A 151 12.45 1.87 1.14
C ILE A 151 12.11 1.18 2.47
N ARG A 152 11.86 1.99 3.50
CA ARG A 152 11.37 1.56 4.81
C ARG A 152 10.14 2.38 5.17
N ALA A 153 9.15 1.73 5.74
CA ALA A 153 7.96 2.39 6.25
C ALA A 153 7.78 2.07 7.73
N VAL A 154 7.44 3.09 8.51
CA VAL A 154 7.13 2.98 9.94
C VAL A 154 5.74 3.56 10.16
N CYS A 155 4.91 2.79 10.86
CA CYS A 155 3.58 3.17 11.30
C CYS A 155 3.68 3.70 12.72
N HIS A 156 3.20 4.92 12.94
CA HIS A 156 3.19 5.56 14.24
C HIS A 156 1.75 5.58 14.80
N THR A 157 1.62 5.35 16.11
CA THR A 157 0.32 5.28 16.82
C THR A 157 0.14 6.46 17.78
N GLU A 158 1.19 7.23 17.99
CA GLU A 158 1.23 8.52 18.67
C GLU A 158 0.84 9.68 17.74
N VAL A 159 0.56 10.85 18.34
CA VAL A 159 0.24 12.06 17.58
C VAL A 159 1.52 12.60 16.90
N PRO A 160 1.47 13.02 15.62
CA PRO A 160 2.64 13.61 14.98
C PRO A 160 3.13 14.86 15.73
N VAL A 161 4.44 14.93 15.96
CA VAL A 161 5.12 16.13 16.51
C VAL A 161 5.56 17.11 15.42
N GLU A 162 5.35 16.75 14.16
CA GLU A 162 5.72 17.54 12.99
C GLU A 162 4.52 17.71 12.05
N LYS A 163 4.67 18.59 11.05
CA LYS A 163 3.64 18.76 10.02
C LYS A 163 3.56 17.51 9.14
N VAL A 164 2.37 16.93 9.08
CA VAL A 164 2.03 15.79 8.21
C VAL A 164 0.85 16.17 7.32
N PRO A 165 0.91 15.97 5.99
CA PRO A 165 1.99 15.35 5.23
C PRO A 165 3.18 16.29 4.98
N GLY A 166 4.35 15.70 4.73
CA GLY A 166 5.57 16.43 4.38
C GLY A 166 6.58 15.54 3.65
N THR A 167 7.46 16.14 2.84
CA THR A 167 8.57 15.44 2.19
C THR A 167 9.83 16.28 2.36
N THR A 168 10.90 15.63 2.81
CA THR A 168 12.22 16.23 2.94
C THR A 168 13.22 15.39 2.15
N TYR A 169 14.05 16.05 1.36
CA TYR A 169 15.18 15.44 0.67
C TYR A 169 16.48 15.95 1.29
N THR A 170 17.39 15.03 1.62
CA THR A 170 18.71 15.33 2.17
C THR A 170 19.77 14.78 1.24
N VAL A 171 20.58 15.67 0.66
CA VAL A 171 21.70 15.31 -0.21
C VAL A 171 22.76 14.56 0.61
N ALA A 172 23.35 13.53 0.02
CA ALA A 172 24.48 12.82 0.62
C ALA A 172 25.73 13.73 0.57
N PRO A 173 26.53 13.76 1.66
CA PRO A 173 27.77 14.53 1.68
C PRO A 173 28.81 14.01 0.68
#